data_AF-A0ABD0P8W3-F1
#
_entry.id   AF-A0ABD0P8W3-F1
#
_cell.length_a   1.000
_cell.length_b   1.000
_cell.length_c   1.000
_cell.angle_alpha   90.00
_cell.angle_beta   90.00
_cell.angle_gamma   90.00
#
_symmetry.space_group_name_H-M   'P 1'
#
loop_
_entity.id
_entity.type
_entity.pdbx_description
1 polymer ?
#
loop_
_entity_poly.entity_id
_entity_poly.type
_entity_poly.pdbx_seq_one_letter_code
_entity_poly.pdbx_strand_id
1 'polypeptide(L)' 'MKCYTEEIFGPVLVVMEADSLDDAIKIVNKNPYGNGTAIFTTNGAAARKYTHEVDVGQ' A
#
# COMPACT_ATOMS: atom_id res chain seq x y z
N MET A 1 -15.35 1.28 -0.27
CA MET A 1 -15.78 1.73 1.08
C MET A 1 -15.25 3.13 1.32
N LYS A 2 -16.05 4.07 1.83
CA LYS A 2 -15.58 5.45 2.09
C LYS A 2 -14.36 5.52 3.01
N CYS A 3 -14.34 4.71 4.07
CA CYS A 3 -13.22 4.63 5.02
C CYS A 3 -11.89 4.16 4.39
N TYR A 4 -11.91 3.54 3.21
CA TYR A 4 -10.68 3.16 2.48
C TYR A 4 -10.21 4.26 1.52
N THR A 5 -11.14 5.04 0.98
CA THR A 5 -10.86 6.02 -0.08
C THR A 5 -10.56 7.43 0.43
N GLU A 6 -10.83 7.69 1.70
CA GLU A 6 -10.68 9.00 2.35
C GLU A 6 -9.81 8.87 3.60
N GLU A 7 -9.11 9.95 3.93
CA GLU A 7 -8.28 10.02 5.13
C GLU A 7 -9.13 10.12 6.40
N ILE A 8 -8.90 9.22 7.36
CA ILE A 8 -9.76 9.08 8.55
C ILE A 8 -9.40 10.05 9.68
N PHE A 9 -8.11 10.40 9.84
CA PHE A 9 -7.60 11.23 10.95
C PHE A 9 -8.04 10.77 12.36
N GLY A 10 -8.21 9.46 12.56
CA GLY A 10 -8.67 8.85 13.82
C GLY A 10 -8.17 7.41 13.99
N PRO A 11 -8.40 6.77 15.14
CA PRO A 11 -7.84 5.46 15.49
C PRO A 11 -8.60 4.31 14.80
N VAL A 12 -8.62 4.31 13.47
CA VAL A 12 -9.28 3.29 12.65
C VAL A 12 -8.24 2.63 11.75
N LEU A 13 -8.17 1.30 11.81
CA LEU A 13 -7.36 0.49 10.91
C LEU A 13 -8.28 -0.24 9.92
N VAL A 14 -8.03 -0.04 8.63
CA VAL A 14 -8.69 -0.81 7.56
C VAL A 14 -7.77 -1.96 7.16
N VAL A 15 -8.28 -3.19 7.21
CA VAL A 15 -7.58 -4.39 6.75
C VAL A 15 -8.21 -4.85 5.45
N MET A 16 -7.38 -5.15 4.46
CA MET A 16 -7.78 -5.68 3.18
C MET A 16 -6.86 -6.83 2.80
N GLU A 17 -7.35 -7.73 1.97
CA GLU A 17 -6.58 -8.84 1.41
C GLU A 17 -6.26 -8.54 -0.06
N ALA A 18 -5.13 -9.07 -0.53
CA ALA A 18 -4.73 -9.04 -1.93
C ALA A 18 -4.19 -10.42 -2.30
N ASP A 19 -4.55 -10.91 -3.49
CA ASP A 19 -4.20 -12.26 -3.94
C ASP A 19 -2.69 -12.40 -4.27
N SER A 20 -2.03 -11.28 -4.54
CA SER A 20 -0.62 -11.25 -4.92
C SER A 20 0.05 -9.93 -4.54
N LEU A 21 1.39 -9.91 -4.55
CA LEU A 21 2.17 -8.69 -4.37
C LEU A 21 1.86 -7.65 -5.46
N ASP A 22 1.65 -8.10 -6.70
CA ASP A 22 1.30 -7.21 -7.82
C ASP A 22 -0.05 -6.54 -7.62
N ASP A 23 -1.02 -7.27 -7.07
CA ASP A 23 -2.34 -6.70 -6.78
C ASP A 23 -2.28 -5.74 -5.59
N ALA A 24 -1.48 -6.04 -4.57
CA ALA A 24 -1.21 -5.10 -3.48
C ALA A 24 -0.58 -3.80 -3.99
N ILE A 25 0.41 -3.86 -4.88
CA ILE A 25 1.04 -2.67 -5.49
C ILE A 25 0.02 -1.87 -6.29
N LYS A 26 -0.82 -2.52 -7.11
CA LYS A 26 -1.91 -1.85 -7.84
C LYS A 26 -2.91 -1.16 -6.92
N ILE A 27 -3.22 -1.76 -5.77
CA ILE A 27 -4.13 -1.18 -4.77
C ILE A 27 -3.51 0.10 -4.19
N VAL A 28 -2.22 0.06 -3.83
CA VAL A 28 -1.48 1.21 -3.29
C VAL A 28 -1.38 2.33 -4.34
N ASN A 29 -0.96 2.03 -5.57
CA ASN A 29 -0.78 3.03 -6.63
C ASN A 29 -2.09 3.63 -7.16
N LYS A 30 -3.25 3.00 -6.87
CA LYS A 30 -4.57 3.60 -7.16
C LYS A 30 -4.97 4.69 -6.16
N ASN A 31 -4.25 4.83 -5.05
CA ASN A 31 -4.50 5.87 -4.07
C ASN A 31 -4.00 7.22 -4.62
N PRO A 32 -4.85 8.26 -4.72
CA PRO A 32 -4.46 9.54 -5.31
C PRO A 32 -3.51 10.39 -4.46
N TYR A 33 -3.30 10.03 -3.18
CA TYR A 33 -2.52 10.86 -2.24
C TYR A 33 -1.02 10.54 -2.23
N GLY A 34 -0.64 9.26 -2.39
CA GLY A 34 0.76 8.86 -2.59
C GLY A 34 1.80 9.32 -1.54
N ASN A 35 1.41 9.59 -0.29
CA ASN A 35 2.33 10.15 0.72
C ASN A 35 3.47 9.17 1.07
N GLY A 36 3.12 8.00 1.60
CA GLY A 36 4.11 6.96 1.87
C GLY A 36 3.49 5.61 2.19
N THR A 37 4.30 4.57 2.08
CA THR A 37 3.89 3.20 2.36
C THR A 37 5.03 2.35 2.93
N ALA A 38 4.69 1.19 3.50
CA ALA A 38 5.66 0.27 4.07
C ALA A 38 5.33 -1.17 3.70
N ILE A 39 6.38 -1.97 3.48
CA ILE A 39 6.28 -3.42 3.32
C ILE A 39 7.00 -4.11 4.49
N PHE A 40 6.30 -5.03 5.14
CA PHE A 40 6.85 -5.89 6.19
C PHE A 40 7.09 -7.28 5.61
N THR A 41 8.34 -7.61 5.29
CA THR A 41 8.69 -8.89 4.69
C THR A 41 10.13 -9.30 5.04
N THR A 42 10.37 -10.59 5.11
CA THR A 42 11.73 -11.17 5.19
C THR A 42 12.30 -11.51 3.81
N ASN A 43 11.49 -11.40 2.75
CA ASN A 43 11.91 -11.69 1.38
C ASN A 43 12.49 -10.43 0.70
N GLY A 44 13.81 -10.43 0.49
CA GLY A 44 14.52 -9.31 -0.13
C GLY A 44 14.09 -9.01 -1.57
N ALA A 45 13.64 -10.01 -2.34
CA ALA A 45 13.11 -9.79 -3.69
C ALA A 45 11.76 -9.06 -3.65
N ALA A 46 10.89 -9.43 -2.70
CA ALA A 46 9.61 -8.74 -2.49
C ALA A 46 9.83 -7.29 -2.04
N ALA A 47 10.73 -7.06 -1.08
CA ALA A 47 11.09 -5.72 -0.63
C ALA A 47 11.60 -4.85 -1.80
N ARG A 48 12.55 -5.38 -2.58
CA ARG A 48 13.11 -4.66 -3.73
C ARG A 48 12.05 -4.35 -4.78
N LYS A 49 11.23 -5.33 -5.14
CA LYS A 49 10.15 -5.16 -6.12
C LYS A 49 9.18 -4.06 -5.67
N TYR A 50 8.71 -4.15 -4.43
CA TYR A 50 7.79 -3.17 -3.87
C TYR A 50 8.36 -1.76 -3.92
N THR A 51 9.57 -1.53 -3.40
CA THR A 51 10.22 -0.21 -3.42
C THR A 51 10.44 0.38 -4.82
N HIS A 52 10.60 -0.46 -5.86
CA HIS A 52 10.77 0.04 -7.23
C HIS A 52 9.45 0.32 -7.96
N GLU A 53 8.37 -0.34 -7.58
CA GLU A 53 7.12 -0.34 -8.35
C GLU A 53 6.00 0.49 -7.69
N VAL A 54 6.12 0.85 -6.41
CA VAL A 54 5.19 1.78 -5.77
C VAL A 54 5.45 3.22 -6.22
N ASP A 55 4.38 3.96 -6.47
CA ASP A 55 4.40 5.38 -6.85
C ASP A 55 3.99 6.22 -5.64
N VAL A 56 4.93 6.44 -4.74
CA VAL A 56 4.74 7.20 -3.49
C VAL A 56 5.96 8.06 -3.15
N GLY A 57 5.79 9.02 -2.25
CA GLY A 57 6.88 9.88 -1.78
C GLY A 57 7.87 9.19 -0.84
N GLN A 58 7.41 8.28 0.02
CA GLN A 58 8.24 7.59 1.03
C GLN A 58 7.93 6.08 1.14
#